data_AF-A0A2X0MQ84-F1
#
_entry.id   AF-A0A2X0MQ84-F1
#
_cell.length_a   1.000
_cell.length_b   1.000
_cell.length_c   1.000
_cell.angle_alpha   90.00
_cell.angle_beta   90.00
_cell.angle_gamma   90.00
#
_symmetry.space_group_name_H-M   'P 1'
#
loop_
_entity.id
_entity.type
_entity.pdbx_description
1 polymer ?
#
loop_
_entity_poly.entity_id
_entity_poly.type
_entity_poly.pdbx_seq_one_letter_code
_entity_poly.pdbx_strand_id
1 'polypeptide(L)'
;MAATAVTKFGADKAHAVEIINFEWAFTARPNPDAPTYWEAMSSEKQGMWLLVIETKKAVLAAKGTFSPPLFHLPRGTPIIRSKWVLTIKRNSEGCIEKYKACLVACGNMQKAGRDYKEMFLPTGRAASHRLLLGLAVENEWETHQFDVSSAYLNGEMGDIVVHMRLPDKSVVCLHKTLYGLCQAGREWYKVFAGWIKSVGFVRTESNHAVFVKTEGARKLFERHEITLEPHWRPKLTGASYMDCN
;
A
#
# COMPACT_ATOMS: atom_id res chain seq x y z
N MET A 1 2.73 1.63 4.34
CA MET A 1 2.83 0.16 4.51
C MET A 1 3.97 -0.05 5.45
N ALA A 2 3.69 -0.63 6.62
CA ALA A 2 4.62 -0.65 7.73
C ALA A 2 5.25 -2.04 7.90
N ALA A 3 6.56 -2.09 8.14
CA ALA A 3 7.24 -3.26 8.64
C ALA A 3 7.72 -2.97 10.07
N THR A 4 7.65 -3.96 10.95
CA THR A 4 8.18 -3.85 12.33
C THR A 4 9.29 -4.87 12.51
N ALA A 5 10.50 -4.41 12.80
CA ALA A 5 11.64 -5.23 13.15
C ALA A 5 11.89 -5.18 14.66
N VAL A 6 12.40 -6.27 15.22
CA VAL A 6 12.75 -6.42 16.64
C VAL A 6 14.19 -6.93 16.71
N THR A 7 15.07 -6.17 17.35
CA THR A 7 16.53 -6.38 17.35
C THR A 7 17.08 -6.35 18.77
N LYS A 8 18.06 -7.21 19.06
CA LYS A 8 18.83 -7.17 20.32
C LYS A 8 20.11 -6.35 20.11
N PHE A 9 20.28 -5.24 20.82
CA PHE A 9 21.56 -4.54 20.95
C PHE A 9 21.99 -4.43 22.41
N GLY A 10 23.30 -4.31 22.64
CA GLY A 10 23.91 -4.23 23.95
C GLY A 10 23.47 -2.98 24.73
N ALA A 11 23.42 -3.14 26.05
CA ALA A 11 22.98 -2.19 27.05
C ALA A 11 23.30 -0.72 26.70
N ASP A 12 22.25 0.10 26.58
CA ASP A 12 21.98 1.17 27.53
C ASP A 12 20.70 1.93 27.14
N LYS A 13 19.85 2.18 28.14
CA LYS A 13 18.62 3.01 28.19
C LYS A 13 17.29 2.29 27.94
N ALA A 14 16.55 2.15 29.05
CA ALA A 14 15.13 1.85 29.06
C ALA A 14 14.34 3.02 28.43
N HIS A 15 13.53 2.72 27.42
CA HIS A 15 12.52 3.63 26.91
C HIS A 15 11.14 2.97 27.05
N ALA A 16 10.21 3.71 27.65
CA ALA A 16 8.83 3.28 27.86
C ALA A 16 8.10 3.11 26.52
N VAL A 17 7.41 1.99 26.35
CA VAL A 17 6.53 1.72 25.21
C VAL A 17 5.10 2.07 25.61
N GLU A 18 4.57 3.17 25.09
CA GLU A 18 3.15 3.52 25.22
C GLU A 18 2.32 2.69 24.21
N ILE A 19 1.38 1.90 24.73
CA ILE A 19 0.41 1.14 23.94
C ILE A 19 -0.80 2.05 23.69
N ILE A 20 -0.89 2.63 22.50
CA ILE A 20 -2.03 3.44 22.09
C ILE A 20 -3.14 2.52 21.54
N ASN A 21 -4.22 2.38 22.29
CA ASN A 21 -5.45 1.73 21.82
C ASN A 21 -6.15 2.63 20.78
N PHE A 22 -6.26 2.16 19.53
CA PHE A 22 -7.05 2.83 18.50
C PHE A 22 -8.45 2.19 18.43
N GLU A 23 -9.40 2.77 19.18
CA GLU A 23 -10.83 2.64 18.86
C GLU A 23 -11.18 3.63 17.75
N TRP A 24 -11.81 3.16 16.66
CA TRP A 24 -12.29 4.03 15.59
C TRP A 24 -13.80 3.92 15.45
N ALA A 25 -14.51 5.03 15.69
CA ALA A 25 -15.88 5.23 15.26
C ALA A 25 -15.87 5.99 13.92
N PHE A 26 -16.39 5.39 12.85
CA PHE A 26 -16.44 6.02 11.52
C PHE A 26 -17.82 6.64 11.27
N THR A 27 -17.87 7.95 11.04
CA THR A 27 -19.01 8.63 10.40
C THR A 27 -18.57 9.18 9.04
N ALA A 28 -19.39 9.00 8.00
CA ALA A 28 -19.09 9.41 6.64
C ALA A 28 -19.31 10.92 6.44
N ARG A 29 -18.33 11.75 6.82
CA ARG A 29 -18.32 13.18 6.52
C ARG A 29 -17.41 13.49 5.33
N PRO A 30 -17.71 14.54 4.53
CA PRO A 30 -16.77 15.08 3.54
C PRO A 30 -15.45 15.40 4.24
N ASN A 31 -14.34 14.87 3.73
CA ASN A 31 -13.02 15.14 4.27
C ASN A 31 -12.42 16.35 3.54
N PRO A 32 -12.30 17.54 4.18
CA PRO A 32 -11.74 18.72 3.53
C PRO A 32 -10.28 18.54 3.12
N ASP A 33 -9.58 17.57 3.69
CA ASP A 33 -8.20 17.24 3.38
C ASP A 33 -8.07 16.16 2.28
N ALA A 34 -9.17 15.69 1.70
CA ALA A 34 -9.15 14.75 0.58
C ALA A 34 -10.10 15.24 -0.54
N PRO A 35 -9.80 16.39 -1.19
CA PRO A 35 -10.64 16.91 -2.25
C PRO A 35 -10.67 15.95 -3.44
N THR A 36 -11.79 15.95 -4.16
CA THR A 36 -11.86 15.32 -5.47
C THR A 36 -10.93 16.04 -6.45
N TYR A 37 -10.58 15.36 -7.54
CA TYR A 37 -9.77 15.97 -8.59
C TYR A 37 -10.39 17.26 -9.12
N TRP A 38 -11.71 17.29 -9.34
CA TRP A 38 -12.39 18.47 -9.85
C TRP A 38 -12.38 19.63 -8.86
N GLU A 39 -12.68 19.37 -7.58
CA GLU A 39 -12.60 20.39 -6.53
C GLU A 39 -11.18 20.96 -6.40
N ALA A 40 -10.16 20.11 -6.46
CA ALA A 40 -8.77 20.54 -6.42
C ALA A 40 -8.39 21.43 -7.62
N MET A 41 -8.87 21.08 -8.82
CA MET A 41 -8.60 21.84 -10.04
C MET A 41 -9.39 23.15 -10.13
N SER A 42 -10.56 23.23 -9.50
CA SER A 42 -11.36 24.45 -9.41
C SER A 42 -11.01 25.33 -8.20
N SER A 43 -10.13 24.86 -7.32
CA SER A 43 -9.68 25.63 -6.15
C SER A 43 -8.58 26.63 -6.50
N GLU A 44 -8.44 27.67 -5.68
CA GLU A 44 -7.32 28.62 -5.75
C GLU A 44 -5.95 27.93 -5.66
N LYS A 45 -5.90 26.73 -5.08
CA LYS A 45 -4.68 25.93 -4.89
C LYS A 45 -4.35 25.02 -6.08
N GLN A 46 -5.03 25.19 -7.23
CA GLN A 46 -4.83 24.38 -8.44
C GLN A 46 -3.36 24.24 -8.83
N GLY A 47 -2.59 25.34 -8.80
CA GLY A 47 -1.16 25.33 -9.15
C GLY A 47 -0.34 24.38 -8.29
N MET A 48 -0.62 24.30 -6.99
CA MET A 48 0.04 23.37 -6.07
C MET A 48 -0.30 21.91 -6.40
N TRP A 49 -1.57 21.64 -6.71
CA TRP A 49 -2.01 20.29 -7.08
C TRP A 49 -1.39 19.81 -8.39
N LEU A 50 -1.34 20.67 -9.41
CA LEU A 50 -0.68 20.36 -10.68
C LEU A 50 0.80 20.06 -10.49
N LEU A 51 1.52 20.87 -9.69
CA LEU A 51 2.94 20.63 -9.41
C LEU A 51 3.18 19.25 -8.77
N VAL A 52 2.35 18.87 -7.79
CA VAL A 52 2.48 17.57 -7.13
C VAL A 52 2.10 16.41 -8.06
N ILE A 53 1.11 16.60 -8.95
CA ILE A 53 0.75 15.63 -9.98
C ILE A 53 1.90 15.42 -10.96
N GLU A 54 2.51 16.51 -11.47
CA GLU A 54 3.64 16.42 -12.40
C GLU A 54 4.87 15.79 -11.74
N THR A 55 5.17 16.18 -10.49
CA THR A 55 6.21 15.53 -9.69
C THR A 55 5.95 14.02 -9.57
N LYS A 56 4.69 13.63 -9.33
CA LYS A 56 4.33 12.21 -9.22
C LYS A 56 4.42 11.48 -10.55
N LYS A 57 4.05 12.11 -11.68
CA LYS A 57 4.23 11.55 -13.03
C LYS A 57 5.70 11.30 -13.33
N ALA A 58 6.58 12.25 -13.00
CA ALA A 58 8.03 12.07 -13.18
C ALA A 58 8.57 10.87 -12.40
N VAL A 59 8.13 10.67 -11.15
CA VAL A 59 8.50 9.48 -10.35
C VAL A 59 8.00 8.18 -11.01
N LEU A 60 6.77 8.17 -11.54
CA LEU A 60 6.21 7.00 -12.23
C LEU A 60 7.00 6.65 -13.51
N ALA A 61 7.39 7.67 -14.27
CA ALA A 61 8.20 7.53 -15.47
C ALA A 61 9.62 7.04 -15.16
N ALA A 62 10.28 7.63 -14.15
CA ALA A 62 11.62 7.22 -13.71
C ALA A 62 11.66 5.77 -13.20
N LYS A 63 10.57 5.30 -12.59
CA LYS A 63 10.42 3.89 -12.20
C LYS A 63 9.99 2.96 -13.34
N GLY A 64 9.76 3.46 -14.56
CA GLY A 64 9.30 2.63 -15.67
C GLY A 64 7.97 1.92 -15.38
N THR A 65 7.06 2.59 -14.66
CA THR A 65 5.85 1.95 -14.11
C THR A 65 4.92 1.40 -15.20
N PHE A 66 4.90 2.05 -16.36
CA PHE A 66 4.09 1.67 -17.52
C PHE A 66 4.77 2.09 -18.83
N SER A 67 4.31 1.51 -19.93
CA SER A 67 4.75 1.84 -21.29
C SER A 67 4.44 3.29 -21.68
N PRO A 68 5.10 3.84 -22.71
CA PRO A 68 4.59 5.02 -23.41
C PRO A 68 3.14 4.82 -23.88
N PRO A 69 2.40 5.92 -24.17
CA PRO A 69 1.06 5.86 -24.72
C PRO A 69 0.96 4.94 -25.94
N LEU A 70 -0.02 4.05 -25.91
CA LEU A 70 -0.32 3.10 -26.97
C LEU A 70 -1.37 3.71 -27.91
N PHE A 71 -1.05 3.78 -29.20
CA PHE A 71 -1.95 4.31 -30.24
C PHE A 71 -2.82 3.23 -30.89
N HIS A 72 -2.38 1.97 -30.84
CA HIS A 72 -3.08 0.83 -31.42
C HIS A 72 -3.21 -0.26 -30.38
N LEU A 73 -4.45 -0.65 -30.06
CA LEU A 73 -4.76 -1.85 -29.31
C LEU A 73 -5.75 -2.70 -30.10
N PRO A 74 -5.62 -4.04 -30.07
CA PRO A 74 -6.61 -4.94 -30.65
C PRO A 74 -8.02 -4.61 -30.14
N ARG A 75 -9.01 -4.73 -31.04
CA ARG A 75 -10.41 -4.47 -30.68
C ARG A 75 -10.84 -5.40 -29.56
N GLY A 76 -11.48 -4.84 -28.53
CA GLY A 76 -11.95 -5.61 -27.38
C GLY A 76 -10.91 -5.82 -26.28
N THR A 77 -9.70 -5.23 -26.39
CA THR A 77 -8.72 -5.29 -25.31
C THR A 77 -9.31 -4.68 -24.02
N PRO A 78 -9.31 -5.41 -22.90
CA PRO A 78 -9.79 -4.89 -21.63
C PRO A 78 -8.87 -3.77 -21.13
N ILE A 79 -9.46 -2.62 -20.79
CA ILE A 79 -8.72 -1.47 -20.26
C ILE A 79 -9.36 -1.06 -18.94
N ILE A 80 -8.58 -1.09 -17.86
CA ILE A 80 -9.01 -0.56 -16.56
C ILE A 80 -8.82 0.96 -16.52
N ARG A 81 -9.62 1.65 -15.70
CA ARG A 81 -9.45 3.09 -15.49
C ARG A 81 -8.42 3.37 -14.40
N SER A 82 -7.97 4.61 -14.32
CA SER A 82 -7.21 5.13 -13.19
C SER A 82 -7.74 6.51 -12.79
N LYS A 83 -7.36 6.96 -11.60
CA LYS A 83 -7.70 8.29 -11.10
C LYS A 83 -6.60 8.85 -10.20
N TRP A 84 -6.57 10.17 -10.09
CA TRP A 84 -5.78 10.86 -9.07
C TRP A 84 -6.52 10.84 -7.74
N VAL A 85 -5.83 10.41 -6.69
CA VAL A 85 -6.22 10.58 -5.29
C VAL A 85 -5.36 11.67 -4.71
N LEU A 86 -6.01 12.71 -4.20
CA LEU A 86 -5.39 13.92 -3.67
C LEU A 86 -5.61 13.96 -2.17
N THR A 87 -4.58 14.32 -1.42
CA THR A 87 -4.64 14.39 0.04
C THR A 87 -3.75 15.53 0.56
N ILE A 88 -4.27 16.29 1.50
CA ILE A 88 -3.53 17.28 2.29
C ILE A 88 -3.08 16.57 3.56
N LYS A 89 -1.77 16.53 3.79
CA LYS A 89 -1.20 16.11 5.07
C LYS A 89 -1.07 17.32 5.98
N ARG A 90 -1.53 17.17 7.21
CA ARG A 90 -1.39 18.17 8.27
C ARG A 90 -0.53 17.64 9.39
N ASN A 91 0.22 18.52 10.04
CA ASN A 91 0.96 18.19 11.25
C ASN A 91 0.01 18.09 12.47
N SER A 92 0.55 17.76 13.65
CA SER A 92 -0.20 17.69 14.91
C SER A 92 -0.86 19.00 15.32
N GLU A 93 -0.34 20.12 14.83
CA GLU A 93 -0.86 21.48 15.07
C GLU A 93 -1.97 21.87 14.08
N GLY A 94 -2.30 21.00 13.11
CA GLY A 94 -3.32 21.25 12.08
C GLY A 94 -2.84 22.10 10.90
N CYS A 95 -1.57 22.52 10.89
CA CYS A 95 -0.95 23.22 9.78
C CYS A 95 -0.70 22.28 8.60
N ILE A 96 -0.81 22.81 7.37
CA ILE A 96 -0.56 22.03 6.16
C ILE A 96 0.93 21.69 6.08
N GLU A 97 1.25 20.41 6.19
CA GLU A 97 2.60 19.87 6.05
C GLU A 97 2.93 19.64 4.57
N LYS A 98 2.01 19.00 3.82
CA LYS A 98 2.28 18.60 2.44
C LYS A 98 1.03 18.30 1.62
N TYR A 99 1.06 18.65 0.35
CA TYR A 99 0.12 18.15 -0.67
C TYR A 99 0.65 16.83 -1.26
N LYS A 100 -0.23 15.82 -1.36
CA LYS A 100 0.11 14.50 -1.87
C LYS A 100 -0.83 14.10 -2.99
N ALA A 101 -0.27 13.68 -4.12
CA ALA A 101 -1.00 13.05 -5.21
C ALA A 101 -0.57 11.60 -5.37
N CYS A 102 -1.53 10.71 -5.60
CA CYS A 102 -1.30 9.31 -5.93
C CYS A 102 -2.12 8.92 -7.15
N LEU A 103 -1.49 8.30 -8.15
CA LEU A 103 -2.20 7.67 -9.25
C LEU A 103 -2.65 6.28 -8.79
N VAL A 104 -3.95 6.03 -8.87
CA VAL A 104 -4.57 4.79 -8.39
C VAL A 104 -5.29 4.12 -9.54
N ALA A 105 -5.00 2.83 -9.75
CA ALA A 105 -5.71 1.99 -10.69
C ALA A 105 -7.07 1.57 -10.12
N CYS A 106 -8.10 1.53 -10.95
CA CYS A 106 -9.44 1.08 -10.55
C CYS A 106 -9.52 -0.46 -10.59
N GLY A 107 -8.94 -1.14 -9.60
CA GLY A 107 -8.93 -2.61 -9.56
C GLY A 107 -10.30 -3.26 -9.43
N ASN A 108 -11.33 -2.51 -9.03
CA ASN A 108 -12.72 -2.99 -9.11
C ASN A 108 -13.18 -3.30 -10.54
N MET A 109 -12.46 -2.82 -11.57
CA MET A 109 -12.69 -3.17 -12.97
C MET A 109 -11.93 -4.43 -13.42
N GLN A 110 -11.02 -4.96 -12.58
CA GLN A 110 -10.27 -6.17 -12.89
C GLN A 110 -11.14 -7.42 -12.69
N LYS A 111 -10.91 -8.43 -13.54
CA LYS A 111 -11.55 -9.75 -13.47
C LYS A 111 -10.51 -10.81 -13.11
N ALA A 112 -10.84 -11.65 -12.13
CA ALA A 112 -10.04 -12.83 -11.80
C ALA A 112 -9.91 -13.75 -13.03
N GLY A 113 -8.75 -14.39 -13.18
CA GLY A 113 -8.41 -15.24 -14.33
C GLY A 113 -8.01 -14.47 -15.59
N ARG A 114 -8.43 -13.21 -15.73
CA ARG A 114 -8.07 -12.34 -16.86
C ARG A 114 -6.97 -11.34 -16.49
N ASP A 115 -7.22 -10.51 -15.48
CA ASP A 115 -6.37 -9.37 -15.12
C ASP A 115 -5.50 -9.65 -13.87
N TYR A 116 -5.79 -10.74 -13.16
CA TYR A 116 -4.97 -11.30 -12.09
C TYR A 116 -5.34 -12.78 -11.85
N LYS A 117 -4.39 -13.57 -11.33
CA LYS A 117 -4.63 -14.98 -10.93
C LYS A 117 -4.86 -15.10 -9.42
N GLU A 118 -4.03 -14.44 -8.62
CA GLU A 118 -4.06 -14.53 -7.16
C GLU A 118 -3.95 -13.15 -6.53
N MET A 119 -4.72 -12.93 -5.47
CA MET A 119 -4.67 -11.70 -4.65
C MET A 119 -4.13 -11.97 -3.25
N PHE A 120 -4.05 -13.24 -2.84
CA PHE A 120 -3.72 -13.59 -1.47
C PHE A 120 -2.29 -13.16 -1.13
N LEU A 121 -2.18 -12.47 -0.01
CA LEU A 121 -0.92 -12.09 0.61
C LEU A 121 -1.01 -12.46 2.09
N PRO A 122 0.09 -12.92 2.71
CA PRO A 122 0.11 -13.15 4.14
C PRO A 122 -0.08 -11.84 4.91
N THR A 123 -1.18 -11.75 5.66
CA THR A 123 -1.39 -10.66 6.61
C THR A 123 -0.92 -11.11 7.99
N GLY A 124 -0.08 -10.30 8.64
CA GLY A 124 0.36 -10.60 9.98
C GLY A 124 -0.80 -10.66 10.97
N ARG A 125 -0.91 -11.74 11.74
CA ARG A 125 -1.93 -11.88 12.79
C ARG A 125 -1.62 -10.96 13.96
N ALA A 126 -2.65 -10.35 14.54
CA ALA A 126 -2.52 -9.53 15.75
C ALA A 126 -1.91 -10.32 16.92
N ALA A 127 -2.25 -11.61 17.05
CA ALA A 127 -1.65 -12.50 18.05
C ALA A 127 -0.12 -12.61 17.89
N SER A 128 0.38 -12.74 16.66
CA SER A 128 1.82 -12.76 16.40
C SER A 128 2.48 -11.42 16.72
N HIS A 129 1.79 -10.31 16.47
CA HIS A 129 2.31 -8.99 16.83
C HIS A 129 2.46 -8.83 18.35
N ARG A 130 1.39 -9.15 19.10
CA ARG A 130 1.40 -9.09 20.58
C ARG A 130 2.46 -10.02 21.16
N LEU A 131 2.62 -11.21 20.60
CA LEU A 131 3.68 -12.14 21.02
C LEU A 131 5.07 -11.57 20.78
N LEU A 132 5.34 -11.00 19.59
CA LEU A 132 6.64 -10.39 19.29
C LEU A 132 6.95 -9.21 20.21
N LEU A 133 5.96 -8.37 20.51
CA LEU A 133 6.11 -7.27 21.46
C LEU A 133 6.33 -7.78 22.89
N GLY A 134 5.60 -8.82 23.32
CA GLY A 134 5.79 -9.43 24.63
C GLY A 134 7.19 -10.02 24.80
N LEU A 135 7.68 -10.75 23.79
CA LEU A 135 9.04 -11.25 23.75
C LEU A 135 10.07 -10.12 23.75
N ALA A 136 9.80 -9.03 23.04
CA ALA A 136 10.69 -7.87 23.03
C ALA A 136 10.81 -7.25 24.43
N VAL A 137 9.69 -7.09 25.15
CA VAL A 137 9.71 -6.58 26.52
C VAL A 137 10.42 -7.53 27.47
N GLU A 138 10.10 -8.82 27.42
CA GLU A 138 10.70 -9.85 28.30
C GLU A 138 12.22 -9.98 28.11
N ASN A 139 12.70 -9.77 26.88
CA ASN A 139 14.12 -9.94 26.53
C ASN A 139 14.86 -8.62 26.35
N GLU A 140 14.24 -7.49 26.69
CA GLU A 140 14.77 -6.13 26.52
C GLU A 140 15.27 -5.87 25.07
N TRP A 141 14.48 -6.28 24.08
CA TRP A 141 14.76 -6.01 22.67
C TRP A 141 14.20 -4.67 22.23
N GLU A 142 14.94 -3.99 21.36
CA GLU A 142 14.47 -2.80 20.69
C GLU A 142 13.50 -3.16 19.58
N THR A 143 12.53 -2.27 19.35
CA THR A 143 11.58 -2.40 18.25
C THR A 143 11.69 -1.21 17.33
N HIS A 144 11.74 -1.47 16.02
CA HIS A 144 11.80 -0.46 14.97
C HIS A 144 10.62 -0.62 14.02
N GLN A 145 9.99 0.50 13.67
CA GLN A 145 8.96 0.52 12.64
C GLN A 145 9.47 1.32 11.44
N PHE A 146 9.29 0.76 10.24
CA PHE A 146 9.70 1.40 9.00
C PHE A 146 8.50 1.48 8.05
N ASP A 147 8.25 2.65 7.46
CA ASP A 147 7.29 2.82 6.38
C ASP A 147 8.03 2.75 5.03
N VAL A 148 7.65 1.80 4.19
CA VAL A 148 8.25 1.69 2.85
C VAL A 148 7.55 2.65 1.91
N SER A 149 8.29 3.70 1.53
CA SER A 149 7.78 4.67 0.55
C SER A 149 7.55 3.99 -0.80
N SER A 150 6.38 4.24 -1.39
CA SER A 150 6.00 3.72 -2.71
C SER A 150 6.14 2.20 -2.87
N ALA A 151 5.86 1.41 -1.82
CA ALA A 151 6.01 -0.04 -1.82
C ALA A 151 5.44 -0.74 -3.07
N TYR A 152 4.21 -0.41 -3.49
CA TYR A 152 3.61 -1.03 -4.67
C TYR A 152 4.34 -0.69 -5.99
N LEU A 153 5.03 0.45 -6.09
CA LEU A 153 5.84 0.77 -7.27
C LEU A 153 7.10 -0.09 -7.39
N ASN A 154 7.39 -0.93 -6.41
CA ASN A 154 8.50 -1.88 -6.47
C ASN A 154 8.03 -3.28 -6.89
N GLY A 155 6.72 -3.57 -6.86
CA GLY A 155 6.17 -4.82 -7.36
C GLY A 155 6.19 -4.86 -8.89
N GLU A 156 6.68 -5.95 -9.47
CA GLU A 156 6.65 -6.18 -10.92
C GLU A 156 5.30 -6.76 -11.35
N MET A 157 4.83 -6.37 -12.53
CA MET A 157 3.74 -7.09 -13.20
C MET A 157 4.31 -8.40 -13.74
N GLY A 158 3.73 -9.53 -13.34
CA GLY A 158 4.08 -10.84 -13.91
C GLY A 158 3.52 -11.02 -15.33
N ASP A 159 3.26 -12.26 -15.73
CA ASP A 159 2.86 -12.61 -17.11
C ASP A 159 1.52 -12.01 -17.59
N ILE A 160 0.72 -11.44 -16.68
CA ILE A 160 -0.60 -10.91 -17.00
C ILE A 160 -0.48 -9.44 -17.42
N VAL A 161 -0.74 -9.20 -18.71
CA VAL A 161 -0.74 -7.86 -19.29
C VAL A 161 -1.99 -7.10 -18.86
N VAL A 162 -1.82 -5.97 -18.19
CA VAL A 162 -2.92 -5.08 -17.79
C VAL A 162 -2.76 -3.72 -18.48
N HIS A 163 -3.77 -3.35 -19.27
CA HIS A 163 -3.86 -2.04 -19.90
C HIS A 163 -4.66 -1.09 -19.03
N MET A 164 -4.19 0.15 -18.90
CA MET A 164 -4.77 1.16 -18.05
C MET A 164 -4.95 2.46 -18.82
N ARG A 165 -6.14 3.07 -18.69
CA ARG A 165 -6.40 4.44 -19.17
C ARG A 165 -6.00 5.44 -18.10
N LEU A 166 -5.09 6.35 -18.45
CA LEU A 166 -4.66 7.46 -17.62
C LEU A 166 -5.73 8.58 -17.59
N PRO A 167 -5.67 9.49 -16.60
CA PRO A 167 -6.64 10.60 -16.50
C PRO A 167 -6.59 11.57 -17.69
N ASP A 168 -5.48 11.64 -18.42
CA ASP A 168 -5.32 12.39 -19.68
C ASP A 168 -5.89 11.65 -20.91
N LYS A 169 -6.58 10.53 -20.69
CA LYS A 169 -7.20 9.63 -21.68
C LYS A 169 -6.23 8.75 -22.47
N SER A 170 -4.91 8.89 -22.28
CA SER A 170 -3.94 7.98 -22.89
C SER A 170 -4.10 6.55 -22.33
N VAL A 171 -3.76 5.55 -23.13
CA VAL A 171 -3.78 4.14 -22.73
C VAL A 171 -2.35 3.63 -22.65
N VAL A 172 -2.01 2.96 -21.56
CA VAL A 172 -0.66 2.44 -21.29
C VAL A 172 -0.73 0.97 -20.87
N CYS A 173 0.36 0.23 -21.03
CA CYS A 173 0.54 -1.10 -20.47
C CYS A 173 1.31 -1.00 -19.14
N LEU A 174 0.78 -1.61 -18.07
CA LEU A 174 1.45 -1.61 -16.75
C LEU A 174 2.62 -2.61 -16.74
N HIS A 175 3.78 -2.15 -16.28
CA HIS A 175 4.96 -2.98 -16.04
C HIS A 175 5.20 -3.20 -14.54
N LYS A 176 4.77 -2.25 -13.71
CA LYS A 176 4.85 -2.35 -12.25
C LYS A 176 3.47 -2.23 -11.62
N THR A 177 3.33 -2.74 -10.40
CA THR A 177 2.06 -2.64 -9.69
C THR A 177 1.78 -1.21 -9.22
N LEU A 178 0.50 -0.86 -9.14
CA LEU A 178 0.01 0.41 -8.66
C LEU A 178 -0.95 0.20 -7.50
N TYR A 179 -1.12 1.26 -6.71
CA TYR A 179 -2.22 1.32 -5.75
C TYR A 179 -3.54 1.03 -6.45
N GLY A 180 -4.40 0.26 -5.80
CA GLY A 180 -5.74 -0.07 -6.29
C GLY A 180 -5.80 -1.26 -7.23
N LEU A 181 -4.68 -1.82 -7.70
CA LEU A 181 -4.70 -3.14 -8.35
C LEU A 181 -4.97 -4.25 -7.33
N CYS A 182 -5.78 -5.24 -7.71
CA CYS A 182 -6.12 -6.40 -6.91
C CYS A 182 -4.91 -7.19 -6.41
N GLN A 183 -3.88 -7.33 -7.25
CA GLN A 183 -2.68 -8.11 -6.97
C GLN A 183 -1.51 -7.31 -6.37
N ALA A 184 -1.62 -5.97 -6.23
CA ALA A 184 -0.50 -5.12 -5.83
C ALA A 184 0.12 -5.52 -4.49
N GLY A 185 -0.72 -5.87 -3.51
CA GLY A 185 -0.25 -6.31 -2.19
C GLY A 185 0.57 -7.60 -2.25
N ARG A 186 0.15 -8.56 -3.08
CA ARG A 186 0.85 -9.83 -3.26
C ARG A 186 2.18 -9.65 -3.98
N GLU A 187 2.21 -8.88 -5.07
CA GLU A 187 3.44 -8.66 -5.82
C GLU A 187 4.47 -7.89 -5.00
N TRP A 188 4.03 -6.90 -4.22
CA TRP A 188 4.91 -6.29 -3.24
C TRP A 188 5.42 -7.29 -2.18
N TYR A 189 4.55 -8.14 -1.62
CA TYR A 189 4.98 -9.13 -0.63
C TYR A 189 6.09 -10.04 -1.19
N LYS A 190 6.03 -10.44 -2.46
CA LYS A 190 7.11 -11.24 -3.08
C LYS A 190 8.44 -10.49 -3.08
N VAL A 191 8.43 -9.21 -3.46
CA VAL A 191 9.63 -8.36 -3.48
C VAL A 191 10.21 -8.25 -2.08
N PHE A 192 9.36 -7.91 -1.09
CA PHE A 192 9.77 -7.83 0.30
C PHE A 192 10.31 -9.15 0.83
N ALA A 193 9.58 -10.25 0.61
CA ALA A 193 9.97 -11.58 1.06
C ALA A 193 11.27 -12.06 0.39
N GLY A 194 11.53 -11.69 -0.87
CA GLY A 194 12.79 -11.97 -1.54
C GLY A 194 13.95 -11.18 -0.92
N TRP A 195 13.76 -9.87 -0.75
CA TRP A 195 14.74 -8.98 -0.14
C TRP A 195 15.09 -9.42 1.29
N ILE A 196 14.10 -9.64 2.16
CA ILE A 196 14.35 -9.98 3.56
C ILE A 196 15.05 -11.34 3.73
N LYS A 197 14.74 -12.31 2.85
CA LYS A 197 15.46 -13.58 2.77
C LYS A 197 16.91 -13.41 2.36
N SER A 198 17.20 -12.50 1.42
CA SER A 198 18.58 -12.20 1.02
C SER A 198 19.42 -11.60 2.15
N VAL A 199 18.79 -10.95 3.14
CA VAL A 199 19.44 -10.41 4.36
C VAL A 199 19.63 -11.50 5.43
N GLY A 200 19.15 -12.73 5.19
CA GLY A 200 19.34 -13.90 6.03
C GLY A 200 18.17 -14.25 6.94
N PHE A 201 17.01 -13.60 6.78
CA PHE A 201 15.81 -13.99 7.51
C PHE A 201 15.09 -15.17 6.86
N VAL A 202 14.50 -16.03 7.69
CA VAL A 202 13.71 -17.19 7.29
C VAL A 202 12.25 -16.94 7.66
N ARG A 203 11.34 -17.21 6.73
CA ARG A 203 9.90 -17.08 6.96
C ARG A 203 9.41 -18.16 7.93
N THR A 204 8.55 -17.80 8.87
CA THR A 204 7.92 -18.79 9.76
C THR A 204 6.75 -19.51 9.09
N GLU A 205 6.55 -20.79 9.46
CA GLU A 205 5.42 -21.61 9.00
C GLU A 205 4.12 -21.30 9.77
N SER A 206 4.23 -20.88 11.03
CA SER A 206 3.06 -20.49 11.84
C SER A 206 2.42 -19.18 11.36
N ASN A 207 3.21 -18.27 10.77
CA ASN A 207 2.73 -17.04 10.17
C ASN A 207 3.67 -16.55 9.04
N HIS A 208 3.21 -16.67 7.80
CA HIS A 208 3.99 -16.29 6.62
C HIS A 208 4.29 -14.79 6.48
N ALA A 209 3.75 -13.94 7.36
CA ALA A 209 4.11 -12.52 7.44
C ALA A 209 5.21 -12.23 8.49
N VAL A 210 5.68 -13.24 9.22
CA VAL A 210 6.75 -13.14 10.23
C VAL A 210 7.99 -13.86 9.71
N PHE A 211 9.13 -13.20 9.87
CA PHE A 211 10.45 -13.65 9.46
C PHE A 211 11.39 -13.62 10.65
N VAL A 212 12.32 -14.56 10.72
CA VAL A 212 13.26 -14.72 11.84
C VAL A 212 14.67 -14.94 11.29
N LYS A 213 15.65 -14.22 11.83
CA LYS A 213 17.07 -14.46 11.58
C LYS A 213 17.73 -14.88 12.89
N THR A 214 18.57 -15.91 12.84
CA THR A 214 19.33 -16.37 14.01
C THR A 214 20.82 -16.11 13.77
N GLU A 215 21.46 -15.40 14.68
CA GLU A 215 22.90 -15.10 14.65
C GLU A 215 23.54 -15.62 15.95
N GLY A 216 24.06 -16.85 15.93
CA GLY A 216 24.55 -17.52 17.14
C GLY A 216 23.43 -17.75 18.16
N ALA A 217 23.57 -17.21 19.38
CA ALA A 217 22.50 -17.22 20.40
C ALA A 217 21.44 -16.11 20.20
N ARG A 218 21.60 -15.22 19.20
CA ARG A 218 20.72 -14.06 18.98
C ARG A 218 19.60 -14.41 18.00
N LYS A 219 18.38 -13.93 18.28
CA LYS A 219 17.24 -14.01 17.37
C LYS A 219 16.77 -12.61 17.03
N LEU A 220 16.56 -12.36 15.75
CA LEU A 220 16.00 -11.14 15.19
C LEU A 220 14.65 -11.51 14.56
N PHE A 221 13.63 -10.71 14.81
CA PHE A 221 12.30 -10.94 14.26
C PHE A 221 11.87 -9.75 13.43
N GLU A 222 11.33 -10.00 12.24
CA GLU A 222 10.81 -8.94 11.39
C GLU A 222 9.44 -9.35 10.84
N ARG A 223 8.47 -8.44 10.98
CA ARG A 223 7.09 -8.63 10.55
C ARG A 223 6.77 -7.69 9.42
N HIS A 224 6.19 -8.24 8.37
CA HIS A 224 5.55 -7.46 7.32
C HIS A 224 4.08 -7.23 7.66
N GLU A 225 3.62 -5.98 7.68
CA GLU A 225 2.20 -5.64 7.81
C GLU A 225 1.74 -4.71 6.68
N ILE A 226 0.83 -5.21 5.86
CA ILE A 226 0.10 -4.34 4.95
C ILE A 226 -1.08 -3.76 5.73
N THR A 227 -0.85 -2.60 6.36
CA THR A 227 -1.96 -1.74 6.78
C THR A 227 -2.60 -1.16 5.52
N LEU A 228 -3.65 -1.82 5.04
CA LEU A 228 -4.61 -1.19 4.14
C LEU A 228 -5.42 -0.22 4.99
N GLU A 229 -5.05 1.06 4.98
CA GLU A 229 -5.92 2.12 5.50
C GLU A 229 -7.36 1.90 4.96
N PRO A 230 -8.41 1.82 5.80
CA PRO A 230 -9.73 1.29 5.43
C PRO A 230 -10.48 2.02 4.30
N HIS A 231 -9.96 3.14 3.80
CA HIS A 231 -10.63 4.04 2.86
C HIS A 231 -10.91 3.46 1.46
N TRP A 232 -10.58 2.19 1.18
CA TRP A 232 -10.62 1.64 -0.18
C TRP A 232 -11.31 0.28 -0.39
N ARG A 233 -12.09 -0.24 0.56
CA ARG A 233 -13.07 -1.28 0.18
C ARG A 233 -14.29 -0.61 -0.47
N PRO A 234 -14.63 -0.91 -1.74
CA PRO A 234 -15.98 -0.68 -2.21
C PRO A 234 -16.91 -1.47 -1.28
N LYS A 235 -17.88 -0.79 -0.68
CA LYS A 235 -18.99 -1.44 0.03
C LYS A 235 -19.72 -2.31 -0.99
N LEU A 236 -19.41 -3.61 -1.01
CA LEU A 236 -20.34 -4.61 -1.51
C LEU A 236 -21.25 -4.96 -0.34
N THR A 237 -22.28 -4.15 -0.13
CA THR A 237 -23.46 -4.58 0.60
C THR A 237 -24.36 -5.28 -0.41
N GLY A 238 -24.27 -6.60 -0.47
CA GLY A 238 -25.31 -7.45 -1.04
C GLY A 238 -26.00 -8.15 0.12
N ALA A 239 -27.22 -7.72 0.44
CA ALA A 239 -28.36 -8.57 0.78
C ALA A 239 -29.50 -7.72 1.39
N SER A 240 -30.49 -7.36 0.59
CA SER A 240 -31.89 -7.63 0.93
C SER A 240 -32.76 -7.52 -0.33
N TYR A 241 -33.58 -8.54 -0.52
CA TYR A 241 -34.73 -8.61 -1.41
C TYR A 241 -35.58 -7.33 -1.39
N MET A 242 -36.18 -6.98 -2.54
CA MET A 242 -37.63 -6.79 -2.64
C MET A 242 -38.06 -6.82 -4.11
N ASP A 243 -39.16 -7.53 -4.33
CA ASP A 243 -39.79 -7.89 -5.58
C ASP A 243 -40.39 -6.72 -6.37
N CYS A 244 -40.64 -7.01 -7.64
CA CYS A 244 -41.42 -6.23 -8.58
C CYS A 244 -42.80 -5.84 -8.05
N ASN A 245 -43.15 -4.57 -8.23
CA ASN A 245 -44.30 -4.14 -9.04
C ASN A 245 -44.08 -2.70 -9.52
#